data_AF-A0A8H3R648-F1
#
_entry.id   AF-A0A8H3R648-F1
#
_cell.length_a   1.000
_cell.length_b   1.000
_cell.length_c   1.000
_cell.angle_alpha   90.00
_cell.angle_beta   90.00
_cell.angle_gamma   90.00
#
_symmetry.space_group_name_H-M   'P 1'
#
loop_
_entity.id
_entity.type
_entity.pdbx_description
1 polymer ?
#
loop_
_entity_poly.entity_id
_entity_poly.type
_entity_poly.pdbx_seq_one_letter_code
_entity_poly.pdbx_strand_id
1 'polypeptide(L)'
;MYEKIKEKYYWKNMFEDIKAYAKTCNSCQKRGKSDKKNELFLIKNKYIIVAIDYFTKWPEAKATEKDNAETVTEFMRKLYADMDIRRK
;
A
#
# COMPACT_ATOMS: atom_id res chain seq x y z
N MET A 1 10.24 -7.36 -25.00
CA MET A 1 10.90 -8.49 -25.71
C MET A 1 10.91 -8.21 -27.21
N TYR A 2 9.74 -8.15 -27.85
CA TYR A 2 9.59 -7.79 -29.27
C TYR A 2 10.37 -6.52 -29.66
N GLU A 3 10.21 -5.45 -28.87
CA GLU A 3 10.86 -4.15 -29.09
C GLU A 3 12.40 -4.22 -29.21
N LYS A 4 13.06 -5.15 -28.53
CA LYS A 4 14.52 -5.31 -28.61
C LYS A 4 14.96 -6.12 -29.83
N ILE A 5 14.10 -7.03 -30.30
CA ILE A 5 14.42 -7.92 -31.42
C ILE A 5 14.23 -7.17 -32.75
N LYS A 6 13.20 -6.31 -32.83
CA LYS A 6 12.93 -5.50 -34.03
C LYS A 6 14.00 -4.44 -34.33
N GLU A 7 14.88 -4.11 -33.37
CA GLU A 7 15.99 -3.17 -33.58
C GLU A 7 17.06 -3.72 -34.54
N LYS A 8 17.17 -5.05 -34.65
CA LYS A 8 18.26 -5.71 -35.40
C LYS A 8 17.79 -6.74 -36.43
N TYR A 9 16.55 -7.21 -36.33
CA TYR A 9 16.03 -8.29 -37.17
C TYR A 9 14.62 -7.97 -37.67
N TYR A 10 14.28 -8.49 -38.84
CA TYR A 10 12.95 -8.39 -39.42
C TYR A 10 12.63 -9.61 -40.30
N TRP A 11 11.42 -10.16 -40.14
CA TRP A 11 10.83 -11.15 -41.04
C TRP A 11 9.30 -11.10 -41.00
N LYS A 12 8.65 -11.70 -42.00
CA LYS A 12 7.18 -11.76 -42.07
C LYS A 12 6.62 -12.51 -40.85
N ASN A 13 5.61 -11.95 -40.19
CA ASN A 13 4.98 -12.50 -38.98
C ASN A 13 5.89 -12.60 -37.74
N MET A 14 7.03 -11.90 -37.71
CA MET A 14 7.97 -11.87 -36.58
C MET A 14 7.31 -11.67 -35.22
N PHE A 15 6.32 -10.78 -35.13
CA PHE A 15 5.60 -10.54 -33.87
C PHE A 15 4.86 -11.79 -33.37
N GLU A 16 4.17 -12.50 -34.26
CA GLU A 16 3.41 -13.70 -33.89
C GLU A 16 4.34 -14.84 -33.49
N ASP A 17 5.47 -15.00 -34.18
CA ASP A 17 6.48 -16.01 -33.82
C ASP A 17 7.09 -15.73 -32.44
N ILE A 18 7.47 -14.47 -32.17
CA ILE A 18 8.03 -14.06 -30.87
C ILE A 18 6.98 -14.26 -29.76
N LYS A 19 5.71 -13.96 -30.04
CA LYS A 19 4.61 -14.18 -29.10
C LYS A 19 4.37 -15.67 -28.84
N ALA A 20 4.40 -16.51 -29.87
CA ALA A 20 4.27 -17.96 -29.75
C ALA A 20 5.44 -18.55 -28.94
N TYR A 21 6.67 -18.10 -29.20
CA TYR A 21 7.84 -18.51 -28.43
C TYR A 21 7.76 -18.04 -26.96
N ALA A 22 7.37 -16.79 -26.70
CA ALA A 22 7.22 -16.30 -25.33
C ALA A 22 6.17 -17.10 -24.54
N LYS A 23 5.15 -17.65 -25.22
CA LYS A 23 4.15 -18.54 -24.61
C LYS A 23 4.70 -19.91 -24.21
N THR A 24 5.80 -20.42 -24.77
CA THR A 24 6.35 -21.72 -24.35
C THR A 24 7.25 -21.62 -23.11
N CYS A 25 7.63 -20.40 -22.73
CA CYS A 25 8.55 -20.15 -21.62
C CYS A 25 7.86 -20.28 -20.24
N ASN A 26 8.03 -21.44 -19.57
CA ASN A 26 7.48 -21.70 -18.23
C ASN A 26 7.90 -20.66 -17.17
N SER A 27 9.16 -20.24 -17.16
CA SER A 27 9.65 -19.22 -16.21
C SER A 27 9.03 -17.84 -16.47
N CYS A 28 8.73 -17.52 -17.73
CA CYS A 28 8.06 -16.28 -18.13
C CYS A 28 6.57 -16.32 -17.76
N GLN A 29 5.90 -17.45 -17.98
CA GLN A 29 4.49 -17.65 -17.62
C GLN A 29 4.26 -17.58 -16.11
N LYS A 30 5.13 -18.23 -15.32
CA LYS A 30 5.09 -18.20 -13.86
C LYS A 30 5.33 -16.82 -13.26
N ARG A 31 5.97 -15.92 -14.02
CA ARG A 31 6.31 -14.58 -13.54
C ARG A 31 5.09 -13.66 -13.37
N GLY A 32 3.92 -14.08 -13.86
CA GLY A 32 2.62 -13.44 -13.63
C GLY A 32 2.54 -11.99 -14.12
N LYS A 33 1.33 -11.44 -14.19
CA LYS A 33 1.18 -9.98 -14.09
C LYS A 33 1.28 -9.66 -12.60
N SER A 34 2.03 -8.61 -12.22
CA SER A 34 1.85 -8.01 -10.90
C SER A 34 0.36 -7.67 -10.78
N ASP A 35 -0.35 -8.36 -9.89
CA ASP A 35 -1.77 -8.14 -9.69
C ASP A 35 -1.91 -6.67 -9.25
N LYS A 36 -2.45 -5.80 -10.12
CA LYS A 36 -2.71 -4.39 -9.77
C LYS A 36 -3.97 -4.28 -8.90
N LYS A 37 -4.22 -5.22 -8.01
CA LYS A 37 -5.19 -5.03 -6.94
C LYS A 37 -4.45 -4.27 -5.85
N ASN A 38 -4.66 -2.96 -5.79
CA ASN A 38 -4.19 -2.14 -4.68
C ASN A 38 -4.62 -2.83 -3.37
N GLU A 39 -3.63 -3.34 -2.61
CA GLU A 39 -3.81 -4.03 -1.33
C GLU A 39 -4.46 -3.14 -0.25
N LEU A 40 -4.68 -1.87 -0.54
CA LEU A 40 -5.29 -0.87 0.34
C LEU A 40 -6.79 -1.06 0.60
N PHE A 41 -7.49 -1.96 -0.12
CA PHE A 41 -8.94 -2.12 0.05
C PHE A 41 -9.35 -2.91 1.31
N LEU A 42 -8.42 -3.60 1.97
CA LEU A 42 -8.71 -4.40 3.18
C LEU A 42 -8.44 -3.65 4.50
N ILE A 43 -7.84 -2.46 4.45
CA ILE A 43 -7.55 -1.69 5.65
C ILE A 43 -8.76 -0.81 5.98
N LYS A 44 -9.59 -1.25 6.92
CA LYS A 44 -10.79 -0.54 7.39
C LYS A 44 -10.46 0.86 7.94
N ASN A 45 -9.35 0.97 8.67
CA ASN A 45 -8.87 2.23 9.24
C ASN A 45 -7.99 2.97 8.25
N LYS A 46 -8.50 4.04 7.65
CA LYS A 46 -7.78 4.84 6.66
C LYS A 46 -6.81 5.86 7.28
N TYR A 47 -7.06 6.26 8.52
CA TYR A 47 -6.34 7.36 9.18
C TYR A 47 -5.67 6.89 10.47
N ILE A 48 -4.64 7.63 10.87
CA ILE A 48 -3.98 7.48 12.17
C ILE A 48 -4.05 8.84 12.85
N ILE A 49 -4.68 8.89 14.02
CA ILE A 49 -4.62 10.05 14.90
C ILE A 49 -3.47 9.87 15.89
N VAL A 50 -2.65 10.90 16.03
CA VAL A 50 -1.47 10.90 16.91
C VAL A 50 -1.52 12.16 17.77
N ALA A 51 -1.42 11.99 19.09
CA ALA A 51 -1.18 13.06 20.04
C ALA A 51 0.19 12.87 20.67
N ILE A 52 0.91 13.98 20.88
CA ILE A 52 2.23 13.96 21.49
C ILE A 52 2.21 14.95 22.65
N ASP A 53 2.54 14.48 23.85
CA ASP A 53 2.79 15.40 24.96
C ASP A 53 4.02 16.24 24.65
N TYR A 54 3.85 17.56 24.60
CA TYR A 54 4.91 18.46 24.16
C TYR A 54 6.13 18.44 25.08
N PHE A 55 5.94 18.25 26.39
CA PHE A 55 7.03 18.30 27.37
C PHE A 55 7.83 16.99 27.37
N THR A 56 7.15 15.86 27.57
CA THR A 56 7.81 14.55 27.65
C THR A 56 8.14 13.95 26.27
N LYS A 57 7.59 14.53 25.20
CA LYS A 57 7.58 13.96 23.84
C LYS A 57 6.91 12.59 23.76
N TRP A 58 6.08 12.23 24.74
CA TRP A 58 5.41 10.94 24.78
C TRP A 58 4.31 10.86 23.71
N PRO A 59 4.36 9.88 22.77
CA PRO A 59 3.36 9.74 21.74
C PRO A 59 2.25 8.76 22.14
N GLU A 60 1.02 9.11 21.78
CA GLU A 60 -0.16 8.24 21.84
C GLU A 60 -0.83 8.25 20.46
N ALA A 61 -1.16 7.07 19.93
CA ALA A 61 -1.69 6.93 18.58
C ALA A 61 -2.85 5.94 18.51
N LYS A 62 -3.81 6.20 17.62
CA LYS A 62 -4.96 5.32 17.36
C LYS A 62 -5.27 5.28 15.86
N ALA A 63 -5.55 4.09 15.33
CA ALA A 63 -6.06 3.93 13.98
C ALA A 63 -7.56 4.25 13.93
N THR A 64 -7.99 5.02 12.94
CA THR A 64 -9.38 5.46 12.79
C THR A 64 -9.86 5.32 11.34
N GLU A 65 -11.17 5.08 11.18
CA GLU A 65 -11.81 4.99 9.87
C GLU A 65 -12.16 6.38 9.31
N LYS A 66 -12.39 7.36 10.20
CA LYS A 66 -12.88 8.71 9.90
C LYS A 66 -11.96 9.79 10.46
N ASP A 67 -11.98 10.96 9.83
CA ASP A 67 -11.24 12.19 10.17
C ASP A 67 -12.18 13.31 10.69
N ASN A 68 -13.21 12.94 11.46
CA ASN A 68 -14.19 13.88 11.99
C ASN A 68 -13.83 14.39 13.41
N ALA A 69 -14.40 15.53 13.78
CA ALA A 69 -14.19 16.15 15.09
C ALA A 69 -14.66 15.27 16.26
N GLU A 70 -15.69 14.45 16.04
CA GLU A 70 -16.22 13.51 17.04
C GLU A 70 -15.16 12.46 17.43
N THR A 71 -14.50 11.85 16.45
CA THR A 71 -13.43 10.86 16.68
C THR A 71 -12.25 11.50 17.40
N VAL A 72 -11.89 12.75 17.03
CA VAL A 72 -10.84 13.52 17.70
C VAL A 72 -11.21 13.79 19.16
N THR A 73 -12.44 14.22 19.42
CA THR A 73 -12.93 14.54 20.76
C THR A 73 -12.96 13.30 21.65
N GLU A 74 -13.42 12.16 21.12
CA GLU A 74 -13.39 10.88 21.84
C GLU A 74 -11.96 10.45 22.18
N PHE A 75 -11.04 10.58 21.22
CA PHE A 75 -9.62 10.28 21.43
C PHE A 75 -9.02 11.18 22.51
N MET A 76 -9.24 12.50 22.45
CA MET A 76 -8.77 13.45 23.45
C MET A 76 -9.32 13.15 24.84
N ARG A 77 -10.61 12.85 24.97
CA ARG A 77 -11.23 12.48 26.26
C ARG A 77 -10.55 11.27 26.88
N LYS A 78 -10.26 10.24 26.07
CA LYS A 78 -9.56 9.04 26.52
C LYS A 78 -8.12 9.37 26.95
N LEU A 79 -7.41 10.17 26.16
CA LEU A 79 -6.03 10.58 26.46
C LEU A 79 -5.93 11.27 27.82
N TYR A 80 -6.81 12.22 28.12
CA TYR A 80 -6.76 12.93 29.40
C TYR A 80 -7.03 11.99 30.59
N ALA A 81 -7.97 11.06 30.45
CA ALA A 81 -8.23 10.06 31.49
C ALA A 81 -7.02 9.13 31.72
N ASP A 82 -6.33 8.72 30.65
CA ASP A 82 -5.15 7.86 30.73
C ASP A 82 -3.92 8.62 31.29
N MET A 83 -3.78 9.91 30.98
CA MET A 83 -2.70 10.76 31.51
C MET A 83 -2.85 11.04 33.01
N ASP A 84 -4.06 11.20 33.52
CA ASP A 84 -4.32 11.37 34.96
C ASP A 84 -3.95 10.12 35.78
N ILE A 85 -4.00 8.93 35.16
CA ILE A 85 -3.53 7.68 35.78
C ILE A 85 -2.00 7.64 35.82
N ARG A 86 -1.31 8.14 34.79
CA ARG A 86 0.16 8.07 34.70
C ARG A 86 0.90 9.14 35.50
N ARG A 87 0.22 10.25 35.85
CA ARG A 87 0.81 11.35 36.64
C ARG A 87 0.56 11.22 38.15
N LYS A 88 -0.18 10.19 38.59
CA LYS A 88 -0.27 9.77 40.00
C LYS A 88 0.79 8.74 40.32
#